data_AF-A0A1H4AGV1-F1
#
_entry.id   AF-A0A1H4AGV1-F1
#
_cell.length_a   1.000
_cell.length_b   1.000
_cell.length_c   1.000
_cell.angle_alpha   90.00
_cell.angle_beta   90.00
_cell.angle_gamma   90.00
#
_symmetry.space_group_name_H-M   'P 1'
#
loop_
_entity.id
_entity.type
_entity.pdbx_description
1 polymer ?
#
loop_
_entity_poly.entity_id
_entity_poly.type
_entity_poly.pdbx_seq_one_letter_code
_entity_poly.pdbx_strand_id
1 'polypeptide(L)'
;MENRKKSTGFTLVEIIVVLVILAVIAAFTIPAMLGFVEDARGKAAIAEAREVYVAAQGVAAEMYAAYDGKDLSGDAYTALKTTYAQKIIAIVGSDLGITKEVITKEGHTPEENSLEVGTKFTEYNSNSTRYINDLEKFTAKSTAKVWIDSKVSGTDISHLDFHVKAIWYVDRTGRYRTIIMLDPVYGGPSTTVTKIK
;
A
#
# COMPACT_ATOMS: atom_id res chain seq x y z
N MET A 1 66.48 10.30 34.03
CA MET A 1 65.25 11.07 34.32
C MET A 1 64.07 10.24 33.86
N GLU A 2 63.35 9.61 34.78
CA GLU A 2 62.21 8.75 34.47
C GLU A 2 60.90 9.56 34.56
N ASN A 3 60.21 9.68 33.43
CA ASN A 3 58.96 10.42 33.30
C ASN A 3 57.81 9.57 33.86
N ARG A 4 57.37 9.84 35.11
CA ARG A 4 56.13 9.26 35.66
C ARG A 4 54.91 9.88 34.97
N LYS A 5 54.35 9.17 33.98
CA LYS A 5 53.04 9.51 33.41
C LYS A 5 51.97 9.38 34.51
N LYS A 6 51.38 10.49 34.94
CA LYS A 6 50.19 10.49 35.79
C LYS A 6 49.02 9.91 34.97
N SER A 7 48.57 8.71 35.31
CA SER A 7 47.30 8.18 34.83
C SER A 7 46.17 8.87 35.57
N THR A 8 45.60 9.92 34.98
CA THR A 8 44.30 10.48 35.38
C THR A 8 43.22 9.51 34.90
N GLY A 9 42.86 8.55 35.75
CA GLY A 9 41.74 7.64 35.50
C GLY A 9 40.42 8.27 35.94
N PHE A 10 39.36 8.05 35.16
CA PHE A 10 37.99 8.38 35.56
C PHE A 10 37.59 7.58 36.80
N THR A 11 36.88 8.21 37.74
CA THR A 11 36.37 7.51 38.91
C THR A 11 35.13 6.68 38.59
N LEU A 12 34.92 5.55 39.27
CA LEU A 12 33.69 4.76 39.14
C LEU A 12 32.43 5.60 39.43
N VAL A 13 32.56 6.56 40.34
CA VAL A 13 31.48 7.47 40.75
C VAL A 13 31.10 8.43 39.62
N GLU A 14 32.08 8.97 38.87
CA GLU A 14 31.77 9.80 37.70
C GLU A 14 31.03 9.03 36.61
N ILE A 15 31.36 7.76 36.42
CA ILE A 15 30.68 6.93 35.40
C ILE A 15 29.26 6.59 35.83
N ILE A 16 29.01 6.20 37.09
CA ILE A 16 27.67 5.79 37.52
C ILE A 16 26.67 6.97 37.51
N VAL A 17 27.10 8.17 37.87
CA VAL A 17 26.23 9.37 37.85
C VAL A 17 25.77 9.67 36.42
N VAL A 18 26.69 9.60 35.45
CA VAL A 18 26.35 9.83 34.04
C VAL A 18 25.38 8.76 33.52
N LEU A 19 25.62 7.48 33.84
CA LEU A 19 24.73 6.39 33.44
C LEU A 19 23.32 6.54 34.01
N VAL A 20 23.19 6.99 35.26
CA VAL A 20 21.88 7.23 35.88
C VAL A 20 21.14 8.38 35.17
N ILE A 21 21.82 9.48 34.85
CA ILE A 21 21.19 10.59 34.12
C ILE A 21 20.75 10.15 32.72
N LEU A 22 21.62 9.42 32.00
CA LEU A 22 21.27 8.87 30.68
C LEU A 22 20.09 7.90 30.77
N ALA A 23 20.02 7.06 31.80
CA ALA A 23 18.93 6.12 32.00
C ALA A 23 17.57 6.84 32.21
N VAL A 24 17.55 7.90 33.02
CA VAL A 24 16.32 8.68 33.26
C VAL A 24 15.84 9.37 31.98
N ILE A 25 16.74 10.02 31.22
CA ILE A 25 16.37 10.70 29.97
C ILE A 25 15.90 9.69 28.93
N ALA A 26 16.60 8.55 28.80
CA ALA A 26 16.22 7.49 27.88
C ALA A 26 14.84 6.92 28.19
N ALA A 27 14.50 6.74 29.48
CA ALA A 27 13.22 6.18 29.90
C ALA A 27 12.00 6.99 29.40
N PHE A 28 12.10 8.32 29.35
CA PHE A 28 11.03 9.17 28.82
C PHE A 28 11.12 9.38 27.30
N THR A 29 12.33 9.47 26.76
CA THR A 29 12.54 9.81 25.34
C THR A 29 12.21 8.64 24.41
N ILE A 30 12.56 7.41 24.79
CA ILE A 30 12.37 6.22 23.93
C ILE A 30 10.88 6.00 23.58
N PRO A 31 9.93 6.00 24.55
CA PRO A 31 8.51 5.83 24.22
C PRO A 31 7.96 6.90 23.28
N ALA A 32 8.34 8.17 23.48
CA ALA A 32 7.89 9.27 22.63
C ALA A 32 8.42 9.12 21.18
N MET A 33 9.69 8.76 21.03
CA MET A 33 10.30 8.53 19.71
C MET A 33 9.65 7.36 18.98
N LEU A 34 9.28 6.28 19.68
CA LEU A 34 8.58 5.14 19.07
C LEU A 34 7.21 5.53 18.49
N GLY A 35 6.47 6.41 19.17
CA GLY A 35 5.20 6.93 18.66
C GLY A 35 5.34 7.71 17.35
N PHE A 36 6.35 8.59 17.26
CA PHE A 36 6.64 9.34 16.03
C PHE A 36 7.09 8.44 14.88
N VAL A 37 7.86 7.39 15.17
CA VAL A 37 8.28 6.42 14.15
C VAL A 37 7.08 5.67 13.57
N GLU A 38 6.11 5.27 14.40
CA GLU A 38 4.90 4.58 13.93
C GLU A 38 3.98 5.50 13.11
N ASP A 39 3.84 6.78 13.48
CA ASP A 39 3.10 7.76 12.67
C ASP A 39 3.80 8.03 11.32
N ALA A 40 5.13 8.17 11.34
CA ALA A 40 5.93 8.35 10.13
C ALA A 40 5.80 7.15 9.18
N ARG A 41 5.78 5.92 9.71
CA ARG A 41 5.54 4.71 8.91
C ARG A 41 4.15 4.68 8.28
N GLY A 42 3.11 5.03 9.06
CA GLY A 42 1.76 5.13 8.51
C GLY A 42 1.65 6.17 7.39
N LYS A 43 2.31 7.32 7.55
CA LYS A 43 2.38 8.36 6.51
C LYS A 43 3.18 7.92 5.29
N ALA A 44 4.27 7.17 5.48
CA ALA A 44 5.03 6.59 4.37
C ALA A 44 4.15 5.62 3.56
N ALA A 45 3.40 4.73 4.23
CA ALA A 45 2.47 3.82 3.57
C ALA A 45 1.34 4.55 2.81
N ILE A 46 0.95 5.76 3.26
CA ILE A 46 0.02 6.62 2.51
C ILE A 46 0.68 7.19 1.25
N ALA A 47 1.93 7.63 1.33
CA ALA A 47 2.68 8.14 0.18
C ALA A 47 2.87 7.04 -0.88
N GLU A 48 3.31 5.86 -0.47
CA GLU A 48 3.46 4.68 -1.35
C GLU A 48 2.13 4.32 -2.03
N ALA A 49 1.02 4.30 -1.30
CA ALA A 49 -0.31 4.05 -1.89
C ALA A 49 -0.72 5.13 -2.90
N ARG A 50 -0.33 6.40 -2.68
CA ARG A 50 -0.58 7.49 -3.63
C ARG A 50 0.25 7.37 -4.89
N GLU A 51 1.48 6.84 -4.81
CA GLU A 51 2.28 6.54 -5.99
C GLU A 51 1.58 5.50 -6.87
N VAL A 52 1.05 4.42 -6.27
CA VAL A 52 0.22 3.45 -6.99
C VAL A 52 -1.02 4.14 -7.58
N TYR A 53 -1.65 5.07 -6.86
CA TYR A 53 -2.81 5.83 -7.34
C TYR A 53 -2.54 6.67 -8.56
N VAL A 54 -1.48 7.46 -8.54
CA VAL A 54 -1.11 8.31 -9.67
C VAL A 54 -0.68 7.46 -10.86
N ALA A 55 0.09 6.40 -10.64
CA ALA A 55 0.50 5.48 -11.70
C ALA A 55 -0.71 4.78 -12.34
N ALA A 56 -1.63 4.27 -11.51
CA ALA A 56 -2.86 3.64 -11.99
C ALA A 56 -3.72 4.61 -12.81
N GLN A 57 -3.92 5.86 -12.35
CA GLN A 57 -4.67 6.86 -13.10
C GLN A 57 -4.02 7.20 -14.44
N GLY A 58 -2.69 7.33 -14.48
CA GLY A 58 -1.95 7.56 -15.73
C GLY A 58 -2.15 6.41 -16.72
N VAL A 59 -1.96 5.18 -16.26
CA VAL A 59 -2.13 3.99 -17.10
C VAL A 59 -3.60 3.81 -17.52
N ALA A 60 -4.56 4.08 -16.64
CA ALA A 60 -5.98 4.10 -16.97
C ALA A 60 -6.29 5.03 -18.16
N ALA A 61 -5.72 6.24 -18.16
CA ALA A 61 -5.90 7.18 -19.26
C ALA A 61 -5.29 6.67 -20.57
N GLU A 62 -4.09 6.06 -20.52
CA GLU A 62 -3.49 5.41 -21.69
C GLU A 62 -4.37 4.27 -22.23
N MET A 63 -4.87 3.42 -21.33
CA MET A 63 -5.70 2.27 -21.70
C MET A 63 -7.04 2.73 -22.28
N TYR A 64 -7.64 3.77 -21.73
CA TYR A 64 -8.86 4.39 -22.27
C TYR A 64 -8.64 4.93 -23.68
N ALA A 65 -7.52 5.63 -23.93
CA ALA A 65 -7.19 6.15 -25.25
C ALA A 65 -6.95 5.04 -26.29
N ALA A 66 -6.46 3.88 -25.86
CA ALA A 66 -6.25 2.71 -26.71
C ALA A 66 -7.49 1.82 -26.85
N TYR A 67 -8.53 2.04 -26.05
CA TYR A 67 -9.73 1.21 -26.02
C TYR A 67 -10.66 1.56 -27.19
N ASP A 68 -10.99 0.56 -28.01
CA ASP A 68 -11.82 0.73 -29.20
C ASP A 68 -13.33 0.74 -28.93
N GLY A 69 -13.72 0.76 -27.65
CA GLY A 69 -15.11 0.81 -27.22
C GLY A 69 -15.86 -0.51 -27.33
N LYS A 70 -15.21 -1.61 -27.74
CA LYS A 70 -15.87 -2.90 -27.93
C LYS A 70 -16.00 -3.67 -26.61
N ASP A 71 -17.11 -4.38 -26.49
CA ASP A 71 -17.33 -5.33 -25.40
C ASP A 71 -16.17 -6.34 -25.31
N LEU A 72 -15.70 -6.59 -24.09
CA LEU A 72 -14.66 -7.59 -23.84
C LEU A 72 -15.29 -8.83 -23.22
N SER A 73 -14.93 -10.00 -23.76
CA SER A 73 -15.30 -11.30 -23.20
C SER A 73 -14.05 -12.14 -22.91
N GLY A 74 -14.16 -13.01 -21.89
CA GLY A 74 -13.17 -14.02 -21.56
C GLY A 74 -11.71 -13.53 -21.54
N ASP A 75 -10.91 -14.06 -22.48
CA ASP A 75 -9.47 -13.84 -22.57
C ASP A 75 -9.10 -12.38 -22.82
N ALA A 76 -9.90 -11.63 -23.60
CA ALA A 76 -9.63 -10.23 -23.88
C ALA A 76 -9.72 -9.36 -22.61
N TYR A 77 -10.68 -9.68 -21.74
CA TYR A 77 -10.81 -9.02 -20.45
C TYR A 77 -9.66 -9.38 -19.49
N THR A 78 -9.23 -10.64 -19.48
CA THR A 78 -8.05 -11.08 -18.71
C THR A 78 -6.77 -10.40 -19.21
N ALA A 79 -6.61 -10.29 -20.52
CA ALA A 79 -5.49 -9.59 -21.15
C ALA A 79 -5.47 -8.10 -20.81
N LEU A 80 -6.63 -7.45 -20.76
CA LEU A 80 -6.74 -6.05 -20.33
C LEU A 80 -6.27 -5.86 -18.89
N LYS A 81 -6.75 -6.69 -17.95
CA LYS A 81 -6.30 -6.64 -16.55
C LYS A 81 -4.80 -6.89 -16.41
N THR A 82 -4.28 -7.85 -17.17
CA THR A 82 -2.85 -8.19 -17.21
C THR A 82 -2.03 -7.00 -17.71
N THR A 83 -2.40 -6.42 -18.85
CA THR A 83 -1.70 -5.28 -19.45
C THR A 83 -1.72 -4.07 -18.51
N TYR A 84 -2.87 -3.82 -17.89
CA TYR A 84 -3.01 -2.73 -16.93
C TYR A 84 -2.10 -2.93 -15.71
N ALA A 85 -2.14 -4.13 -15.11
CA ALA A 85 -1.28 -4.47 -13.97
C ALA A 85 0.21 -4.33 -14.30
N GLN A 86 0.65 -4.91 -15.43
CA GLN A 86 2.05 -4.86 -15.87
C GLN A 86 2.54 -3.44 -16.11
N LYS A 87 1.72 -2.58 -16.72
CA LYS A 87 2.06 -1.16 -16.93
C LYS A 87 2.21 -0.40 -15.60
N ILE A 88 1.35 -0.67 -14.61
CA ILE A 88 1.51 -0.06 -13.28
C ILE A 88 2.79 -0.56 -12.61
N ILE A 89 3.04 -1.87 -12.65
CA ILE A 89 4.26 -2.48 -12.10
C ILE A 89 5.52 -1.88 -12.74
N ALA A 90 5.50 -1.60 -14.05
CA ALA A 90 6.63 -0.96 -14.73
C ALA A 90 6.94 0.45 -14.19
N ILE A 91 5.95 1.15 -13.61
CA ILE A 91 6.13 2.50 -13.06
C ILE A 91 6.55 2.46 -11.59
N VAL A 92 5.91 1.63 -10.75
CA VAL A 92 6.08 1.67 -9.29
C VAL A 92 6.74 0.42 -8.69
N GLY A 93 6.93 -0.63 -9.50
CA GLY A 93 7.30 -1.95 -9.00
C GLY A 93 8.67 -2.01 -8.33
N SER A 94 9.68 -1.33 -8.89
CA SER A 94 11.03 -1.26 -8.30
C SER A 94 11.03 -0.62 -6.92
N ASP A 95 10.23 0.43 -6.77
CA ASP A 95 10.25 1.30 -5.60
C ASP A 95 9.40 0.71 -4.47
N LEU A 96 8.35 -0.02 -4.83
CA LEU A 96 7.42 -0.63 -3.87
C LEU A 96 7.64 -2.12 -3.65
N GLY A 97 8.56 -2.76 -4.38
CA GLY A 97 8.80 -4.20 -4.29
C GLY A 97 7.66 -5.05 -4.84
N ILE A 98 6.91 -4.51 -5.80
CA ILE A 98 5.84 -5.22 -6.53
C ILE A 98 6.46 -5.79 -7.80
N THR A 99 6.41 -7.11 -7.97
CA THR A 99 7.18 -7.80 -9.02
C THR A 99 6.33 -8.69 -9.93
N LYS A 100 5.07 -8.93 -9.60
CA LYS A 100 4.20 -9.80 -10.39
C LYS A 100 2.80 -9.24 -10.50
N GLU A 101 2.21 -9.37 -11.67
CA GLU A 101 0.78 -9.25 -11.87
C GLU A 101 0.09 -10.55 -11.43
N VAL A 102 -1.07 -10.40 -10.79
CA VAL A 102 -1.91 -11.53 -10.38
C VAL A 102 -3.32 -11.29 -10.91
N ILE A 103 -3.87 -12.31 -11.59
CA ILE A 103 -5.23 -12.27 -12.15
C ILE A 103 -6.08 -13.29 -11.43
N THR A 104 -6.80 -12.84 -10.41
CA THR A 104 -7.62 -13.70 -9.56
C THR A 104 -9.08 -13.25 -9.56
N LYS A 105 -9.95 -14.15 -9.11
CA LYS A 105 -11.30 -13.79 -8.74
C LYS A 105 -11.27 -13.13 -7.34
N GLU A 106 -12.27 -12.30 -7.08
CA GLU A 106 -12.59 -11.80 -5.73
C GLU A 106 -12.72 -12.99 -4.74
N GLY A 107 -12.33 -12.80 -3.48
CA GLY A 107 -12.36 -13.87 -2.46
C GLY A 107 -11.02 -14.50 -2.11
N HIS A 108 -10.00 -14.32 -2.95
CA HIS A 108 -8.69 -14.95 -2.77
C HIS A 108 -7.79 -14.22 -1.76
N THR A 109 -6.84 -14.94 -1.17
CA THR A 109 -5.79 -14.35 -0.35
C THR A 109 -4.68 -13.81 -1.26
N PRO A 110 -4.30 -12.53 -1.15
CA PRO A 110 -3.30 -11.97 -2.05
C PRO A 110 -1.93 -12.61 -1.84
N GLU A 111 -1.16 -12.64 -2.91
CA GLU A 111 0.22 -13.09 -2.89
C GLU A 111 1.17 -11.93 -2.56
N GLU A 112 2.28 -12.20 -1.87
CA GLU A 112 3.29 -11.16 -1.63
C GLU A 112 3.88 -10.63 -2.94
N ASN A 113 4.27 -9.35 -2.94
CA ASN A 113 4.91 -8.66 -4.07
C ASN A 113 4.04 -8.62 -5.34
N SER A 114 2.72 -8.62 -5.19
CA SER A 114 1.79 -8.72 -6.31
C SER A 114 0.98 -7.44 -6.55
N LEU A 115 0.54 -7.27 -7.78
CA LEU A 115 -0.49 -6.29 -8.13
C LEU A 115 -1.64 -6.95 -8.89
N GLU A 116 -2.85 -6.67 -8.42
CA GLU A 116 -4.09 -7.10 -9.03
C GLU A 116 -4.90 -5.93 -9.56
N VAL A 117 -5.70 -6.20 -10.59
CA VAL A 117 -6.72 -5.27 -11.07
C VAL A 117 -8.11 -5.88 -10.84
N GLY A 118 -8.87 -5.27 -9.93
CA GLY A 118 -10.28 -5.55 -9.73
C GLY A 118 -11.14 -4.69 -10.66
N THR A 119 -12.24 -5.26 -11.14
CA THR A 119 -13.27 -4.47 -11.85
C THR A 119 -14.63 -4.66 -11.19
N LYS A 120 -15.65 -3.91 -11.63
CA LYS A 120 -16.98 -3.87 -11.01
C LYS A 120 -16.96 -3.32 -9.58
N PHE A 121 -16.07 -2.38 -9.28
CA PHE A 121 -15.88 -1.88 -7.92
C PHE A 121 -17.19 -1.40 -7.28
N THR A 122 -18.07 -0.73 -8.02
CA THR A 122 -19.35 -0.23 -7.48
C THR A 122 -20.25 -1.37 -7.00
N GLU A 123 -20.37 -2.44 -7.80
CA GLU A 123 -21.12 -3.64 -7.42
C GLU A 123 -20.45 -4.34 -6.24
N TYR A 124 -19.13 -4.53 -6.32
CA TYR A 124 -18.33 -5.18 -5.28
C TYR A 124 -18.44 -4.47 -3.93
N ASN A 125 -18.29 -3.15 -3.90
CA ASN A 125 -18.34 -2.31 -2.70
C ASN A 125 -19.75 -2.22 -2.10
N SER A 126 -20.80 -2.47 -2.88
CA SER A 126 -22.18 -2.50 -2.38
C SER A 126 -22.47 -3.71 -1.48
N ASN A 127 -21.67 -4.78 -1.59
CA ASN A 127 -21.78 -5.98 -0.76
C ASN A 127 -20.82 -5.91 0.43
N SER A 128 -21.28 -5.30 1.53
CA SER A 128 -20.46 -5.06 2.72
C SER A 128 -19.81 -6.33 3.26
N THR A 129 -20.52 -7.46 3.30
CA THR A 129 -19.99 -8.73 3.82
C THR A 129 -18.82 -9.22 2.99
N ARG A 130 -18.97 -9.21 1.67
CA ARG A 130 -17.92 -9.65 0.74
C ARG A 130 -16.71 -8.71 0.80
N TYR A 131 -16.96 -7.42 0.74
CA TYR A 131 -15.93 -6.39 0.82
C TYR A 131 -15.06 -6.56 2.08
N ILE A 132 -15.70 -6.69 3.24
CA ILE A 132 -15.01 -6.81 4.53
C ILE A 132 -14.19 -8.11 4.57
N ASN A 133 -14.78 -9.25 4.19
CA ASN A 133 -14.09 -10.54 4.21
C ASN A 133 -12.82 -10.57 3.36
N ASP A 134 -12.85 -9.94 2.19
CA ASP A 134 -11.70 -9.86 1.29
C ASP A 134 -10.67 -8.85 1.81
N LEU A 135 -11.14 -7.73 2.36
CA LEU A 135 -10.26 -6.73 2.94
C LEU A 135 -9.46 -7.29 4.12
N GLU A 136 -10.09 -8.09 4.99
CA GLU A 136 -9.42 -8.76 6.11
C GLU A 136 -8.32 -9.72 5.67
N LYS A 137 -8.49 -10.39 4.53
CA LYS A 137 -7.44 -11.24 3.95
C LYS A 137 -6.30 -10.44 3.32
N PHE A 138 -6.54 -9.17 2.97
CA PHE A 138 -5.59 -8.33 2.26
C PHE A 138 -4.46 -7.82 3.16
N THR A 139 -3.47 -8.69 3.42
CA THR A 139 -2.39 -8.47 4.41
C THR A 139 -0.99 -8.86 3.92
N ALA A 140 -0.87 -9.33 2.67
CA ALA A 140 0.40 -9.72 2.07
C ALA A 140 1.29 -8.50 1.82
N LYS A 141 2.61 -8.65 2.02
CA LYS A 141 3.59 -7.55 1.89
C LYS A 141 3.70 -7.07 0.45
N SER A 142 4.02 -5.79 0.27
CA SER A 142 4.27 -5.19 -1.05
C SER A 142 3.18 -5.55 -2.06
N THR A 143 1.93 -5.44 -1.64
CA THR A 143 0.78 -5.91 -2.43
C THR A 143 -0.12 -4.72 -2.74
N ALA A 144 -0.54 -4.61 -4.00
CA ALA A 144 -1.49 -3.60 -4.43
C ALA A 144 -2.70 -4.21 -5.15
N LYS A 145 -3.86 -3.62 -4.96
CA LYS A 145 -5.06 -3.92 -5.74
C LYS A 145 -5.67 -2.63 -6.24
N VAL A 146 -5.70 -2.47 -7.55
CA VAL A 146 -6.29 -1.31 -8.21
C VAL A 146 -7.68 -1.67 -8.68
N TRP A 147 -8.66 -0.84 -8.33
CA TRP A 147 -10.05 -1.04 -8.66
C TRP A 147 -10.53 -0.02 -9.68
N ILE A 148 -11.06 -0.53 -10.79
CA ILE A 148 -11.80 0.24 -11.79
C ILE A 148 -13.26 -0.23 -11.82
N ASP A 149 -14.10 0.49 -12.55
CA ASP A 149 -15.49 0.09 -12.71
C ASP A 149 -15.74 -0.55 -14.08
N SER A 150 -16.74 -1.41 -14.14
CA SER A 150 -17.14 -2.06 -15.37
C SER A 150 -18.59 -2.49 -15.29
N LYS A 151 -19.40 -2.19 -16.31
CA LYS A 151 -20.74 -2.78 -16.43
C LYS A 151 -20.64 -4.15 -17.09
N VAL A 152 -21.47 -5.05 -16.59
CA VAL A 152 -21.49 -6.45 -16.96
C VAL A 152 -22.90 -6.80 -17.35
N SER A 153 -23.06 -7.44 -18.51
CA SER A 153 -24.31 -8.04 -18.94
C SER A 153 -24.09 -9.54 -19.03
N GLY A 154 -24.49 -10.29 -17.99
CA GLY A 154 -24.20 -11.73 -17.91
C GLY A 154 -22.71 -12.02 -17.71
N THR A 155 -22.08 -12.71 -18.68
CA THR A 155 -20.63 -13.01 -18.68
C THR A 155 -19.78 -11.96 -19.38
N ASP A 156 -20.41 -11.04 -20.12
CA ASP A 156 -19.72 -10.09 -21.00
C ASP A 156 -19.63 -8.72 -20.34
N ILE A 157 -18.50 -8.04 -20.55
CA ILE A 157 -18.24 -6.71 -20.02
C ILE A 157 -18.47 -5.71 -21.14
N SER A 158 -19.56 -4.97 -21.02
CA SER A 158 -20.06 -4.08 -22.08
C SER A 158 -19.71 -2.62 -21.90
N HIS A 159 -19.14 -2.25 -20.75
CA HIS A 159 -18.66 -0.88 -20.53
C HIS A 159 -17.53 -0.88 -19.52
N LEU A 160 -16.32 -0.58 -19.96
CA LEU A 160 -15.18 -0.34 -19.06
C LEU A 160 -15.08 1.14 -18.73
N ASP A 161 -15.15 1.44 -17.43
CA ASP A 161 -14.82 2.76 -16.90
C ASP A 161 -13.40 2.69 -16.33
N PHE A 162 -12.46 3.28 -17.06
CA PHE A 162 -11.04 3.25 -16.68
C PHE A 162 -10.73 4.18 -15.50
N HIS A 163 -11.68 4.96 -14.98
CA HIS A 163 -11.43 5.75 -13.78
C HIS A 163 -11.12 4.86 -12.56
N VAL A 164 -9.97 5.08 -11.93
CA VAL A 164 -9.62 4.37 -10.69
C VAL A 164 -10.59 4.79 -9.58
N LYS A 165 -11.35 3.82 -9.07
CA LYS A 165 -12.35 4.02 -8.01
C LYS A 165 -11.76 3.81 -6.62
N ALA A 166 -10.86 2.84 -6.50
CA ALA A 166 -10.17 2.55 -5.25
C ALA A 166 -8.82 1.88 -5.48
N ILE A 167 -7.96 1.98 -4.47
CA ILE A 167 -6.69 1.27 -4.38
C ILE A 167 -6.54 0.74 -2.97
N TRP A 168 -6.17 -0.52 -2.88
CA TRP A 168 -5.71 -1.14 -1.65
C TRP A 168 -4.22 -1.39 -1.79
N TYR A 169 -3.47 -1.02 -0.77
CA TYR A 169 -2.04 -1.19 -0.75
C TYR A 169 -1.61 -1.70 0.62
N VAL A 170 -0.64 -2.60 0.64
CA VAL A 170 0.05 -3.03 1.85
C VAL A 170 1.53 -2.74 1.67
N ASP A 171 2.10 -2.05 2.67
CA ASP A 171 3.48 -1.59 2.67
C ASP A 171 4.48 -2.76 2.59
N ARG A 172 5.75 -2.42 2.32
CA ARG A 172 6.84 -3.40 2.17
C ARG A 172 7.05 -4.25 3.43
N THR A 173 6.70 -3.72 4.60
CA THR A 173 6.83 -4.45 5.87
C THR A 173 5.62 -5.33 6.18
N GLY A 174 4.47 -5.09 5.53
CA GLY A 174 3.21 -5.78 5.78
C GLY A 174 2.57 -5.40 7.11
N ARG A 175 2.84 -4.19 7.61
CA ARG A 175 2.33 -3.65 8.87
C ARG A 175 1.18 -2.69 8.67
N TYR A 176 1.17 -1.97 7.54
CA TYR A 176 0.17 -0.96 7.24
C TYR A 176 -0.54 -1.31 5.94
N ARG A 177 -1.87 -1.29 6.00
CA ARG A 177 -2.73 -1.32 4.84
C ARG A 177 -3.30 0.07 4.62
N THR A 178 -3.13 0.59 3.42
CA THR A 178 -3.71 1.86 2.99
C THR A 178 -4.79 1.61 1.95
N ILE A 179 -5.94 2.25 2.12
CA ILE A 179 -7.04 2.26 1.17
C ILE A 179 -7.23 3.70 0.72
N ILE A 180 -7.19 3.92 -0.58
CA ILE A 180 -7.57 5.19 -1.19
C ILE A 180 -8.82 4.92 -2.04
N MET A 181 -9.91 5.63 -1.81
CA MET A 181 -11.14 5.46 -2.60
C MET A 181 -11.88 6.79 -2.75
N LEU A 182 -12.73 6.92 -3.74
CA LEU A 182 -13.56 8.12 -3.87
C LEU A 182 -14.50 8.25 -2.67
N ASP A 183 -14.49 9.43 -2.03
CA ASP A 183 -15.40 9.77 -0.96
C ASP A 183 -16.81 9.97 -1.52
N PRO A 184 -17.81 9.21 -1.04
CA PRO A 184 -19.17 9.29 -1.55
C PRO A 184 -19.90 10.59 -1.14
N VAL A 185 -19.41 11.31 -0.13
CA VAL A 185 -20.01 12.54 0.41
C VAL A 185 -19.38 13.78 -0.22
N TYR A 186 -18.05 13.81 -0.33
CA TYR A 186 -17.31 15.00 -0.74
C TYR A 186 -16.69 14.91 -2.14
N GLY A 187 -16.76 13.75 -2.81
CA GLY A 187 -16.30 13.57 -4.18
C GLY A 187 -14.77 13.63 -4.38
N GLY A 188 -13.99 13.80 -3.31
CA GLY A 188 -12.53 13.75 -3.32
C GLY A 188 -11.98 12.37 -2.92
N PRO A 189 -10.66 12.12 -3.05
CA PRO A 189 -10.08 10.87 -2.58
C PRO A 189 -10.06 10.82 -1.05
N SER A 190 -10.75 9.85 -0.46
CA SER A 190 -10.65 9.46 0.95
C SER A 190 -9.50 8.47 1.12
N THR A 191 -8.70 8.65 2.17
CA THR A 191 -7.57 7.78 2.50
C THR A 191 -7.72 7.22 3.91
N THR A 192 -7.69 5.91 4.02
CA THR A 192 -7.73 5.18 5.29
C THR A 192 -6.48 4.36 5.43
N VAL A 193 -5.70 4.59 6.49
CA VAL A 193 -4.56 3.75 6.86
C VAL A 193 -4.92 2.92 8.09
N THR A 194 -4.62 1.62 8.05
CA THR A 194 -4.90 0.68 9.12
C THR A 194 -3.65 -0.13 9.42
N LYS A 195 -3.29 -0.21 10.69
CA LYS A 195 -2.24 -1.12 11.16
C LYS A 195 -2.81 -2.54 11.21
N ILE A 196 -2.16 -3.48 10.54
CA ILE A 196 -2.60 -4.87 10.39
C ILE A 196 -1.73 -5.88 11.15
N LYS A 197 -0.55 -5.47 11.66
CA LYS A 197 0.36 -6.26 12.50
C LYS A 197 1.04 -5.40 13.56
#